data_AF-R0B0H4-F1
#
_entry.id   AF-R0B0H4-F1
#
_cell.length_a   1.000
_cell.length_b   1.000
_cell.length_c   1.000
_cell.angle_alpha   90.00
_cell.angle_beta   90.00
_cell.angle_gamma   90.00
#
_symmetry.space_group_name_H-M   'P 1'
#
loop_
_entity.id
_entity.type
_entity.pdbx_description
1 polymer ?
#
loop_
_entity_poly.entity_id
_entity_poly.type
_entity_poly.pdbx_seq_one_letter_code
_entity_poly.pdbx_strand_id
1 'polypeptide(L)'
;MNGQLPVWYLIQRENKIIQDRGIRMNRQNEHTGIGPGTIVRHFKRETLSAEEKKTNRYLYVVRDMAHHTETGELLVIYQALYEEFGTFARPAEMFFSEVDRVKYPEIRQRMRFEAVSS
;
A
#
# COMPACT_ATOMS: atom_id res chain seq x y z
N MET A 1 -43.09 3.56 7.89
CA MET A 1 -42.64 3.53 6.48
C MET A 1 -41.15 3.20 6.50
N ASN A 2 -40.81 1.94 6.22
CA ASN A 2 -39.42 1.46 6.22
C ASN A 2 -38.79 1.85 4.89
N GLY A 3 -38.27 3.07 4.79
CA GLY A 3 -37.63 3.58 3.59
C GLY A 3 -36.21 3.04 3.48
N GLN A 4 -36.05 1.85 2.91
CA GLN A 4 -34.73 1.36 2.49
C GLN A 4 -34.17 2.35 1.46
N LEU A 5 -33.01 2.94 1.75
CA LEU A 5 -32.35 3.85 0.81
C LEU A 5 -32.02 3.09 -0.48
N PRO A 6 -32.22 3.71 -1.66
CA PRO A 6 -31.93 3.05 -2.92
C PRO A 6 -30.43 2.75 -3.05
N VAL A 7 -30.09 1.61 -3.67
CA VAL A 7 -28.72 1.08 -3.76
C VAL A 7 -27.75 2.09 -4.38
N TRP A 8 -28.18 2.88 -5.37
CA TRP A 8 -27.35 3.93 -5.96
C TRP A 8 -26.94 5.01 -4.94
N TYR A 9 -27.80 5.30 -3.95
CA TYR A 9 -27.54 6.30 -2.91
C TYR A 9 -26.53 5.75 -1.90
N LEU A 10 -26.61 4.46 -1.60
CA LEU A 10 -25.63 3.77 -0.78
C LEU A 10 -24.26 3.76 -1.46
N ILE A 11 -24.18 3.47 -2.75
CA ILE A 11 -22.94 3.50 -3.54
C ILE A 11 -22.35 4.92 -3.59
N GLN A 12 -23.16 5.95 -3.82
CA GLN A 12 -22.69 7.34 -3.81
C GLN A 12 -22.19 7.76 -2.43
N ARG A 13 -22.87 7.33 -1.37
CA ARG A 13 -22.50 7.63 0.02
C ARG A 13 -21.25 6.86 0.44
N GLU A 14 -21.10 5.61 0.03
CA GLU A 14 -19.87 4.83 0.22
C GLU A 14 -18.71 5.45 -0.54
N ASN A 15 -18.88 5.82 -1.82
CA ASN A 15 -17.83 6.49 -2.59
C ASN A 15 -17.42 7.83 -1.95
N LYS A 16 -18.38 8.60 -1.42
CA LYS A 16 -18.09 9.84 -0.69
C LYS A 16 -17.42 9.58 0.66
N ILE A 17 -17.79 8.52 1.37
CA ILE A 17 -17.14 8.12 2.64
C ILE A 17 -15.73 7.59 2.37
N ILE A 18 -15.51 6.83 1.29
CA ILE A 18 -14.19 6.34 0.87
C ILE A 18 -13.32 7.51 0.41
N GLN A 19 -13.87 8.49 -0.31
CA GLN A 19 -13.16 9.72 -0.66
C GLN A 19 -12.87 10.58 0.58
N ASP A 20 -13.84 10.85 1.44
CA ASP A 20 -13.65 11.65 2.67
C ASP A 20 -12.75 10.94 3.68
N ARG A 21 -12.77 9.61 3.75
CA ARG A 21 -11.82 8.82 4.57
C ARG A 21 -10.45 8.78 3.91
N GLY A 22 -10.35 8.58 2.60
CA GLY A 22 -9.08 8.71 1.85
C GLY A 22 -8.45 10.09 2.01
N ILE A 23 -9.27 11.15 2.12
CA ILE A 23 -8.88 12.52 2.46
C ILE A 23 -8.45 12.62 3.94
N ARG A 24 -9.18 12.03 4.89
CA ARG A 24 -8.78 12.02 6.33
C ARG A 24 -7.58 11.13 6.65
N MET A 25 -7.27 10.15 5.81
CA MET A 25 -6.13 9.23 5.95
C MET A 25 -4.79 9.87 5.58
N ASN A 26 -4.83 11.13 5.17
CA ASN A 26 -3.70 11.88 4.73
C ASN A 26 -3.47 13.05 5.70
N ARG A 27 -2.76 12.79 6.79
CA ARG A 27 -1.95 13.83 7.46
C ARG A 27 -0.58 13.32 7.86
N GLN A 28 -0.46 12.00 8.12
CA GLN A 28 0.83 11.34 8.34
C GLN A 28 1.42 10.74 7.06
N ASN A 29 0.59 10.34 6.08
CA ASN A 29 1.06 9.69 4.84
C ASN A 29 1.09 10.61 3.60
N GLU A 30 0.56 11.84 3.69
CA GLU A 30 0.56 12.83 2.59
C GLU A 30 1.96 13.07 2.01
N HIS A 31 2.97 13.00 2.86
CA HIS A 31 4.36 13.21 2.49
C HIS A 31 4.93 12.08 1.60
N THR A 32 4.31 10.89 1.56
CA THR A 32 4.85 9.75 0.81
C THR A 32 4.41 9.72 -0.66
N GLY A 33 3.25 10.30 -0.99
CA GLY A 33 2.68 10.23 -2.34
C GLY A 33 2.32 8.81 -2.82
N ILE A 34 2.24 7.82 -1.92
CA ILE A 34 1.93 6.43 -2.27
C ILE A 34 0.41 6.19 -2.21
N GLY A 35 -0.17 5.80 -3.34
CA GLY A 35 -1.58 5.45 -3.46
C GLY A 35 -1.85 4.44 -4.59
N PRO A 36 -3.11 4.16 -4.92
CA PRO A 36 -3.46 3.27 -6.03
C PRO A 36 -2.72 3.65 -7.34
N GLY A 37 -2.09 2.65 -7.96
CA GLY A 37 -1.27 2.82 -9.17
C GLY A 37 0.21 3.13 -8.91
N THR A 38 0.59 3.57 -7.71
CA THR A 38 2.00 3.81 -7.38
C THR A 38 2.79 2.50 -7.40
N ILE A 39 3.90 2.48 -8.14
CA ILE A 39 4.88 1.40 -8.08
C ILE A 39 5.80 1.65 -6.90
N VAL A 40 5.99 0.65 -6.06
CA VAL A 40 6.85 0.69 -4.89
C VAL A 40 7.92 -0.40 -4.96
N ARG A 41 9.08 -0.13 -4.36
CA ARG A 41 10.15 -1.10 -4.14
C ARG A 41 10.20 -1.51 -2.67
N HIS A 42 10.26 -2.81 -2.41
CA HIS A 42 10.53 -3.33 -1.07
C HIS A 42 12.04 -3.27 -0.77
N PHE A 43 12.43 -2.96 0.47
CA PHE A 43 13.83 -2.75 0.85
C PHE A 43 14.76 -3.93 0.52
N LYS A 44 14.23 -5.17 0.54
CA LYS A 44 14.99 -6.37 0.15
C LYS A 44 15.45 -6.35 -1.31
N ARG A 45 14.95 -5.45 -2.15
CA ARG A 45 15.48 -5.24 -3.50
C ARG A 45 16.96 -4.87 -3.48
N GLU A 46 17.45 -4.24 -2.41
CA GLU A 46 18.88 -3.93 -2.28
C GLU A 46 19.76 -5.17 -2.15
N THR A 47 19.23 -6.28 -1.63
CA THR A 47 19.98 -7.54 -1.44
C THR A 47 20.13 -8.34 -2.74
N LEU A 48 19.48 -7.92 -3.81
CA LEU A 48 19.58 -8.57 -5.12
C LEU A 48 20.93 -8.27 -5.77
N SER A 49 21.47 -9.24 -6.50
CA SER A 49 22.60 -9.05 -7.40
C SER A 49 22.29 -8.03 -8.50
N ALA A 50 23.32 -7.54 -9.20
CA ALA A 50 23.15 -6.61 -10.31
C ALA A 50 22.28 -7.20 -11.43
N GLU A 51 22.37 -8.51 -11.68
CA GLU A 51 21.57 -9.20 -12.70
C GLU A 51 20.11 -9.31 -12.27
N GLU A 52 19.85 -9.73 -11.03
CA GLU A 52 18.49 -9.84 -10.50
C GLU A 52 17.78 -8.48 -10.44
N LYS A 53 18.52 -7.39 -10.22
CA LYS A 53 17.97 -6.01 -10.26
C LYS A 53 17.46 -5.60 -11.64
N LYS A 54 17.85 -6.28 -12.72
CA LYS A 54 17.26 -6.06 -14.04
C LYS A 54 15.84 -6.61 -14.16
N THR A 55 15.41 -7.45 -13.21
CA THR A 55 14.05 -7.99 -13.14
C THR A 55 13.15 -7.14 -12.23
N ASN A 56 11.84 -7.45 -12.24
CA ASN A 56 10.85 -6.81 -11.37
C ASN A 56 10.81 -7.38 -9.94
N ARG A 57 11.72 -8.28 -9.55
CA ARG A 57 11.71 -8.90 -8.22
C ARG A 57 11.71 -7.85 -7.10
N TYR A 58 10.79 -7.98 -6.15
CA TYR A 58 10.55 -7.00 -5.07
C TYR A 58 10.01 -5.62 -5.51
N LEU A 59 9.48 -5.51 -6.74
CA LEU A 59 8.62 -4.40 -7.14
C LEU A 59 7.16 -4.80 -7.00
N TYR A 60 6.34 -3.84 -6.58
CA TYR A 60 4.91 -4.03 -6.38
C TYR A 60 4.15 -2.80 -6.87
N VAL A 61 2.88 -2.96 -7.20
CA VAL A 61 1.94 -1.85 -7.44
C VAL A 61 0.90 -1.82 -6.33
N VAL A 62 0.67 -0.64 -5.76
CA VAL A 62 -0.43 -0.45 -4.81
C VAL A 62 -1.74 -0.47 -5.59
N ARG A 63 -2.68 -1.33 -5.16
CA ARG A 63 -3.99 -1.50 -5.80
C ARG A 63 -5.06 -0.69 -5.08
N ASP A 64 -5.06 -0.75 -3.75
CA ASP A 64 -6.06 -0.04 -2.95
C ASP A 64 -5.63 0.08 -1.48
N MET A 65 -6.44 0.77 -0.70
CA MET A 65 -6.44 0.76 0.75
C MET A 65 -7.75 0.15 1.25
N ALA A 66 -7.69 -0.70 2.27
CA ALA A 66 -8.87 -1.39 2.80
C ALA A 66 -8.92 -1.32 4.32
N HIS A 67 -10.12 -1.31 4.91
CA HIS A 67 -10.29 -1.51 6.35
C HIS A 67 -10.58 -2.97 6.65
N HIS A 68 -9.81 -3.56 7.56
CA HIS A 68 -10.11 -4.88 8.10
C HIS A 68 -11.38 -4.79 8.95
N THR A 69 -12.42 -5.53 8.60
CA THR A 69 -13.76 -5.37 9.20
C THR A 69 -13.82 -5.79 10.67
N GLU A 70 -13.02 -6.79 11.07
CA GLU A 70 -13.04 -7.33 12.43
C GLU A 70 -12.18 -6.52 13.40
N THR A 71 -11.09 -5.91 12.91
CA THR A 71 -10.10 -5.21 13.74
C THR A 71 -10.13 -3.70 13.56
N GLY A 72 -10.73 -3.21 12.47
CA GLY A 72 -10.72 -1.80 12.08
C GLY A 72 -9.40 -1.33 11.45
N GLU A 73 -8.37 -2.19 11.41
CA GLU A 73 -7.03 -1.85 10.94
C GLU A 73 -7.05 -1.42 9.48
N LEU A 74 -6.23 -0.42 9.17
CA LEU A 74 -6.00 -0.02 7.80
C LEU A 74 -4.99 -0.97 7.14
N LEU A 75 -5.33 -1.45 5.94
CA LEU A 75 -4.50 -2.31 5.13
C LEU A 75 -4.13 -1.61 3.82
N VAL A 76 -2.91 -1.83 3.36
CA VAL A 76 -2.49 -1.57 1.97
C VAL A 76 -2.70 -2.85 1.18
N ILE A 77 -3.46 -2.76 0.09
CA ILE A 77 -3.63 -3.83 -0.88
C ILE A 77 -2.65 -3.58 -2.02
N TYR A 78 -1.75 -4.52 -2.29
CA TYR A 78 -0.68 -4.36 -3.27
C TYR A 78 -0.38 -5.68 -3.99
N GLN A 79 0.11 -5.59 -5.22
CA GLN A 79 0.36 -6.74 -6.08
C GLN A 79 1.82 -6.80 -6.51
N ALA A 80 2.43 -7.98 -6.48
CA ALA A 80 3.77 -8.21 -7.02
C ALA A 80 3.80 -7.95 -8.53
N LEU A 81 4.89 -7.34 -9.00
CA LEU A 81 5.16 -7.13 -10.43
C LEU A 81 6.09 -8.20 -11.02
N TYR A 82 6.23 -9.32 -10.33
CA TYR A 82 7.03 -10.48 -10.69
C TYR A 82 6.21 -11.74 -10.42
N GLU A 83 6.52 -12.84 -11.12
CA GLU A 83 5.76 -14.08 -11.03
C GLU A 83 5.66 -14.59 -9.57
N GLU A 84 4.49 -15.04 -9.11
CA GLU A 84 3.22 -15.29 -9.83
C GLU A 84 2.23 -14.09 -9.83
N PHE A 85 2.72 -12.85 -9.68
CA PHE A 85 1.89 -11.64 -9.59
C PHE A 85 0.86 -11.66 -8.44
N GLY A 86 1.23 -12.27 -7.31
CA GLY A 86 0.35 -12.38 -6.15
C GLY A 86 -0.10 -11.02 -5.60
N THR A 87 -1.34 -10.97 -5.11
CA THR A 87 -1.93 -9.82 -4.42
C THR A 87 -1.91 -10.06 -2.91
N PHE A 88 -1.53 -9.04 -2.16
CA PHE A 88 -1.31 -9.11 -0.73
C PHE A 88 -2.02 -7.96 -0.01
N ALA A 89 -2.36 -8.20 1.25
CA ALA A 89 -2.82 -7.18 2.18
C ALA A 89 -1.81 -7.07 3.33
N ARG A 90 -1.47 -5.86 3.74
CA ARG A 90 -0.55 -5.61 4.86
C ARG A 90 -1.04 -4.44 5.69
N PRO A 91 -0.97 -4.50 7.04
CA PRO A 91 -1.25 -3.36 7.89
C PRO A 91 -0.47 -2.13 7.43
N ALA A 92 -1.15 -0.99 7.28
CA ALA A 92 -0.56 0.22 6.76
C ALA A 92 0.61 0.70 7.63
N GLU A 93 0.50 0.60 8.96
CA GLU A 93 1.59 0.90 9.88
C GLU A 93 2.85 0.07 9.56
N MET A 94 2.68 -1.21 9.21
CA MET A 94 3.79 -2.10 8.83
C MET A 94 4.24 -1.93 7.38
N PHE A 95 3.43 -1.33 6.51
CA PHE A 95 3.80 -1.04 5.12
C PHE A 95 4.64 0.25 5.10
N PHE A 96 4.19 1.27 5.81
CA PHE A 96 4.85 2.57 5.94
C PHE A 96 5.87 2.63 7.10
N SER A 97 6.25 1.50 7.70
CA SER A 97 7.27 1.50 8.76
C SER A 97 8.68 1.65 8.19
N GLU A 98 9.62 2.13 9.00
CA GLU A 98 11.05 2.05 8.70
C GLU A 98 11.56 0.60 8.63
N VAL A 99 12.68 0.42 7.94
CA VAL A 99 13.42 -0.85 7.95
C VAL A 99 14.01 -1.06 9.34
N ASP A 100 13.89 -2.28 9.86
CA ASP A 100 14.58 -2.68 11.09
C ASP A 100 16.10 -2.66 10.87
N ARG A 101 16.76 -1.63 11.37
CA ARG A 101 18.20 -1.40 11.21
C ARG A 101 19.07 -2.31 12.05
N VAL A 102 18.53 -2.89 13.13
CA VAL A 102 19.27 -3.89 13.92
C VAL A 102 19.36 -5.18 13.12
N LYS A 103 18.25 -5.59 12.48
CA LYS A 103 18.22 -6.79 11.65
C LYS A 103 18.86 -6.63 10.28
N TYR A 104 18.78 -5.43 9.71
CA TYR A 104 19.25 -5.12 8.36
C TYR A 104 20.12 -3.84 8.35
N PRO A 105 21.32 -3.90 8.97
CA PRO A 105 22.17 -2.72 9.14
C PRO A 105 22.65 -2.12 7.81
N GLU A 106 22.88 -2.97 6.81
CA GLU A 106 23.44 -2.57 5.50
C GLU A 106 22.42 -2.01 4.51
N ILE A 107 21.11 -2.10 4.82
CA ILE A 107 20.07 -1.61 3.91
C ILE A 107 20.04 -0.08 3.95
N ARG A 108 20.20 0.57 2.80
CA ARG A 108 20.21 2.02 2.69
C ARG A 108 18.81 2.59 2.69
N GLN A 109 17.87 1.92 2.00
CA GLN A 109 16.45 2.25 1.98
C GLN A 109 15.91 2.53 3.40
N ARG A 110 15.21 3.65 3.60
CA ARG A 110 14.73 4.04 4.93
C ARG A 110 13.43 3.33 5.28
N MET A 111 12.48 3.37 4.36
CA MET A 111 11.15 2.79 4.55
C MET A 111 11.10 1.36 4.04
N ARG A 112 10.22 0.51 4.58
CA ARG A 112 10.04 -0.85 4.07
C ARG A 112 9.63 -0.86 2.59
N PHE A 113 8.78 0.09 2.21
CA PHE A 113 8.37 0.34 0.84
C PHE A 113 8.60 1.82 0.51
N GLU A 114 9.21 2.08 -0.64
CA GLU A 114 9.37 3.44 -1.17
C GLU A 114 8.81 3.49 -2.59
N ALA A 115 8.18 4.62 -2.96
CA ALA A 115 7.76 4.85 -4.33
C ALA A 115 8.97 4.80 -5.27
N VAL A 116 8.78 4.19 -6.43
CA VAL A 116 9.74 4.30 -7.53
C VAL A 116 9.40 5.58 -8.28
N SER A 117 10.31 6.55 -8.25
CA SER A 117 10.20 7.73 -9.10
C SER A 117 10.41 7.32 -10.56
N SER A 118 9.44 7.63 -11.41
CA SER A 118 9.60 7.59 -12.87
C SER A 118 10.67 8.56 -13.35
#